data_AF-A0A7R9EJX6-F1
#
_entry.id   AF-A0A7R9EJX6-F1
#
_cell.length_a   1.000
_cell.length_b   1.000
_cell.length_c   1.000
_cell.angle_alpha   90.00
_cell.angle_beta   90.00
_cell.angle_gamma   90.00
#
_symmetry.space_group_name_H-M   'P 1'
#
loop_
_entity.id
_entity.type
_entity.pdbx_description
1 polymer ?
#
loop_
_entity_poly.entity_id
_entity_poly.type
_entity_poly.pdbx_seq_one_letter_code
_entity_poly.pdbx_strand_id
1 'polypeptide(L)'
;MAETTGNPYDMNGQSFNPDMYFQKLVKECTLKQIMDQESEIVHDTQSLHSDMQTLVYENYNKFIAGTDTIRKMKNDFKKMEDEMDLLAKNMESITSFSEQISCTLQ
;
A
#
# COMPACT_ATOMS: atom_id res chain seq x y z
N MET A 1 8.04 6.19 36.35
CA MET A 1 8.05 6.28 34.88
C MET A 1 9.47 6.64 34.50
N ALA A 2 10.27 5.67 34.07
CA ALA A 2 11.67 5.92 33.71
C ALA A 2 11.67 6.55 32.32
N GLU A 3 12.07 7.82 32.24
CA GLU A 3 12.41 8.47 30.97
C GLU A 3 13.51 7.63 30.32
N THR A 4 13.22 7.00 29.19
CA THR A 4 14.25 6.44 28.33
C THR A 4 15.12 7.60 27.85
N THR A 5 16.17 7.89 28.61
CA THR A 5 17.26 8.78 28.20
C THR A 5 17.93 8.15 26.99
N GLY A 6 17.41 8.46 25.80
CA GLY A 6 17.95 7.98 24.54
C GLY A 6 19.39 8.47 24.35
N ASN A 7 20.18 7.70 23.61
CA ASN A 7 21.56 8.05 23.34
C ASN A 7 21.63 9.33 22.48
N PRO A 8 22.21 10.44 22.97
CA PRO A 8 22.30 11.68 22.20
C PRO A 8 23.26 11.59 21.00
N TYR A 9 24.06 10.53 20.92
CA TYR A 9 24.99 10.27 19.83
C TYR A 9 24.45 9.29 18.78
N ASP A 10 23.26 8.73 18.97
CA ASP A 10 22.65 7.82 18.00
C ASP A 10 21.90 8.63 16.93
N MET A 11 22.44 8.69 15.71
CA MET A 11 21.83 9.42 14.58
C MET A 11 20.42 8.95 14.24
N ASN A 12 20.09 7.68 14.50
CA ASN A 12 18.76 7.11 14.23
C ASN A 12 17.83 7.19 15.45
N GLY A 13 18.35 7.67 16.59
CA GLY A 13 17.64 7.74 17.86
C GLY A 13 16.78 8.99 17.98
N GLN A 14 15.65 8.89 18.68
CA GLN A 14 14.75 10.03 18.93
C GLN A 14 15.37 11.14 19.80
N SER A 15 16.43 10.84 20.54
CA SER A 15 17.15 11.79 21.39
C SER A 15 18.43 12.32 20.75
N PHE A 16 18.63 12.10 19.44
CA PHE A 16 19.82 12.54 18.72
C PHE A 16 20.07 14.04 18.91
N ASN A 17 21.30 14.39 19.27
CA ASN A 17 21.76 15.76 19.38
C ASN A 17 22.90 15.99 18.37
N PRO A 18 22.64 16.72 17.27
CA PRO A 18 23.64 16.97 16.22
C PRO A 18 24.90 17.67 16.74
N ASP A 19 24.76 18.64 17.64
CA ASP A 19 25.88 19.43 18.16
C ASP A 19 26.80 18.56 19.03
N MET A 20 26.22 17.73 19.91
CA MET A 20 26.99 16.80 20.74
C MET A 20 27.69 15.73 19.90
N TYR A 21 27.00 15.18 18.91
CA TYR A 21 27.57 14.21 17.98
C TYR A 21 28.74 14.82 17.19
N PHE A 22 28.56 16.02 16.64
CA PHE A 22 29.61 16.71 15.89
C PHE A 22 30.82 17.05 16.76
N GLN A 23 30.60 17.58 17.97
CA GLN A 23 31.68 17.87 18.90
C GLN A 23 32.48 16.61 19.28
N LYS A 24 31.80 15.47 19.45
CA LYS A 24 32.45 14.19 19.69
C LYS A 24 33.27 13.76 18.48
N LEU A 25 32.70 13.83 17.28
CA LEU A 25 33.35 13.43 16.03
C LEU A 25 34.65 14.23 15.79
N VAL A 26 34.62 15.55 15.98
CA VAL A 26 35.80 16.42 15.80
C VAL A 26 36.87 16.17 16.87
N LYS A 27 36.49 15.76 18.08
CA LYS A 27 37.43 15.47 19.18
C LYS A 27 38.07 14.09 19.05
N GLU A 28 37.33 13.10 18.56
CA GLU A 28 37.72 11.68 18.60
C GLU A 28 38.19 11.13 17.25
N CYS A 29 37.90 11.81 16.14
CA CYS A 29 38.24 11.33 14.79
C CYS A 29 39.26 12.22 14.08
N THR A 30 40.02 11.60 13.18
CA THR A 30 40.91 12.33 12.25
C THR A 30 40.10 13.00 11.15
N LEU A 31 40.69 14.03 10.50
CA LEU A 31 40.07 14.70 9.36
C LEU A 31 39.64 13.72 8.26
N LYS A 32 40.46 12.70 7.98
CA LYS A 32 40.12 11.68 6.98
C LYS A 32 38.85 10.91 7.37
N GLN A 33 38.75 10.45 8.62
CA GLN A 33 37.56 9.74 9.10
C GLN A 33 36.32 10.63 9.07
N ILE A 34 36.46 11.94 9.35
CA ILE A 34 35.36 12.90 9.25
C ILE A 34 34.90 13.05 7.79
N MET A 35 35.83 13.12 6.84
CA MET A 35 35.50 13.17 5.40
C MET A 35 34.84 11.88 4.92
N ASP A 36 35.35 10.71 5.36
CA ASP A 36 34.76 9.42 5.03
C ASP A 36 33.31 9.32 5.58
N GLN A 37 33.09 9.79 6.82
CA GLN A 37 31.75 9.85 7.43
C GLN A 37 30.80 10.81 6.70
N GLU A 38 31.29 11.95 6.24
CA GLU A 38 30.49 12.89 5.44
C GLU A 38 30.06 12.27 4.12
N SER A 39 30.98 11.60 3.42
CA SER A 39 30.66 10.88 2.19
C SER A 39 29.63 9.77 2.42
N GLU A 40 29.71 9.05 3.53
CA GLU A 40 28.73 8.01 3.89
C GLU A 40 27.34 8.62 4.11
N ILE A 41 27.24 9.70 4.89
CA ILE A 41 25.97 10.38 5.16
C ILE A 41 25.33 10.91 3.87
N VAL A 42 26.14 11.46 2.95
CA VAL A 42 25.65 11.92 1.65
C VAL A 42 25.10 10.76 0.83
N HIS A 43 25.82 9.64 0.79
CA HIS A 43 25.36 8.42 0.11
C HIS A 43 24.04 7.91 0.70
N ASP A 44 23.97 7.80 2.02
CA ASP A 44 22.79 7.29 2.73
C ASP A 44 21.58 8.19 2.52
N THR A 45 21.77 9.51 2.51
CA THR A 45 20.70 10.47 2.20
C THR A 45 20.15 10.26 0.79
N GLN A 46 21.03 10.02 -0.20
CA GLN A 46 20.62 9.75 -1.58
C GLN A 46 19.91 8.39 -1.72
N SER A 47 20.44 7.36 -1.07
CA SER A 47 19.82 6.02 -1.06
C SER A 47 18.44 6.07 -0.43
N LEU A 48 18.31 6.67 0.75
CA LEU A 48 17.03 6.78 1.46
C LEU A 48 16.00 7.57 0.64
N HIS A 49 16.44 8.61 -0.08
CA HIS A 49 15.58 9.35 -0.99
C HIS A 49 15.07 8.47 -2.14
N SER A 50 15.95 7.70 -2.78
CA SER A 50 15.60 6.76 -3.85
C SER A 50 14.65 5.66 -3.37
N ASP A 51 14.91 5.11 -2.18
CA ASP A 51 14.08 4.08 -1.57
C ASP A 51 12.68 4.62 -1.25
N MET A 52 12.61 5.83 -0.70
CA MET A 52 11.34 6.52 -0.46
C MET A 52 10.55 6.71 -1.76
N GLN A 53 11.20 7.18 -2.84
CA GLN A 53 10.54 7.32 -4.14
C GLN A 53 10.01 5.99 -4.68
N THR A 54 10.82 4.94 -4.58
CA THR A 54 10.44 3.58 -5.01
C THR A 54 9.23 3.07 -4.23
N LEU A 55 9.24 3.24 -2.90
CA LEU A 55 8.13 2.83 -2.03
C LEU A 55 6.84 3.56 -2.38
N VAL A 56 6.92 4.86 -2.63
CA VAL A 56 5.77 5.68 -3.02
C VAL A 56 5.21 5.19 -4.37
N TYR A 57 6.09 4.97 -5.35
CA TYR A 57 5.72 4.47 -6.67
C TYR A 57 5.03 3.10 -6.59
N GLU A 58 5.61 2.15 -5.85
CA GLU A 58 5.02 0.83 -5.66
C GLU A 58 3.65 0.91 -4.98
N ASN A 59 3.51 1.74 -3.95
CA ASN A 59 2.23 1.89 -3.26
C ASN A 59 1.16 2.45 -4.21
N TYR A 60 1.47 3.51 -4.96
CA TYR A 60 0.51 4.06 -5.93
C TYR A 60 0.11 3.04 -6.99
N ASN A 61 1.06 2.26 -7.52
CA ASN A 61 0.73 1.20 -8.47
C ASN A 61 -0.18 0.13 -7.86
N LYS A 62 0.07 -0.28 -6.61
CA LYS A 62 -0.79 -1.23 -5.89
C LYS A 62 -2.19 -0.66 -5.67
N PHE A 63 -2.31 0.63 -5.33
CA PHE A 63 -3.61 1.30 -5.19
C PHE A 63 -4.39 1.40 -6.50
N ILE A 64 -3.71 1.73 -7.60
CA ILE A 64 -4.32 1.80 -8.93
C ILE A 64 -4.82 0.41 -9.33
N ALA A 65 -3.96 -0.61 -9.24
CA ALA A 65 -4.33 -2.00 -9.55
C ALA A 65 -5.47 -2.53 -8.69
N GLY A 66 -5.48 -2.19 -7.39
CA GLY A 66 -6.58 -2.51 -6.48
C GLY A 66 -7.89 -1.84 -6.90
N THR A 67 -7.83 -0.56 -7.26
CA THR A 67 -9.01 0.20 -7.73
C THR A 67 -9.54 -0.36 -9.06
N ASP A 68 -8.66 -0.74 -9.98
CA ASP A 68 -9.04 -1.37 -11.24
C ASP A 68 -9.71 -2.73 -11.03
N THR A 69 -9.18 -3.52 -10.09
CA THR A 69 -9.78 -4.80 -9.69
C THR A 69 -11.19 -4.60 -9.14
N ILE A 70 -11.39 -3.64 -8.23
CA ILE A 70 -12.71 -3.31 -7.67
C ILE A 70 -13.67 -2.87 -8.78
N ARG A 71 -13.21 -2.06 -9.75
CA ARG A 71 -14.04 -1.63 -10.88
C ARG A 71 -14.45 -2.81 -11.75
N LYS A 72 -13.53 -3.73 -12.03
CA LYS A 72 -13.82 -4.95 -12.78
C LYS A 72 -14.84 -5.82 -12.04
N MET A 73 -14.61 -6.07 -10.74
CA MET A 73 -15.56 -6.82 -9.91
C MET A 73 -16.96 -6.21 -9.97
N LYS A 74 -17.08 -4.89 -9.83
CA LYS A 74 -18.38 -4.20 -9.93
C LYS A 74 -19.10 -4.47 -11.27
N ASN A 75 -18.36 -4.45 -12.37
CA ASN A 75 -18.94 -4.72 -13.69
C ASN A 75 -19.34 -6.19 -13.83
N ASP A 76 -18.53 -7.12 -13.32
CA ASP A 76 -18.81 -8.56 -13.37
C ASP A 76 -20.03 -8.90 -12.50
N PHE A 77 -20.16 -8.31 -11.30
CA PHE A 77 -21.35 -8.44 -10.45
C PHE A 77 -22.62 -7.94 -11.13
N LYS A 78 -22.55 -6.79 -11.82
CA LYS A 78 -23.70 -6.26 -12.54
C LYS A 78 -24.15 -7.18 -13.67
N LYS A 79 -23.21 -7.75 -14.44
CA LYS A 79 -23.55 -8.74 -15.48
C LYS A 79 -24.21 -9.98 -14.88
N MET A 80 -23.69 -10.47 -13.76
CA MET A 80 -24.28 -11.62 -13.06
C MET A 80 -25.70 -11.33 -12.59
N GLU A 81 -25.96 -10.14 -12.05
CA GLU A 81 -27.31 -9.68 -11.68
C GLU A 81 -28.25 -9.67 -12.89
N ASP A 82 -27.83 -9.06 -14.00
CA ASP A 82 -28.61 -9.03 -15.24
C ASP A 82 -28.93 -10.45 -15.78
N GLU A 83 -27.98 -11.39 -15.68
CA GLU A 83 -28.17 -12.79 -16.06
C GLU A 83 -29.13 -13.55 -15.14
N MET A 84 -29.07 -13.30 -13.81
CA MET A 84 -30.00 -13.91 -12.86
C MET A 84 -31.43 -13.41 -13.06
N ASP A 85 -31.62 -12.12 -13.33
CA ASP A 85 -32.92 -11.54 -13.67
C ASP A 85 -33.51 -12.13 -14.95
N LEU A 86 -32.67 -12.36 -15.97
CA LEU A 86 -33.08 -13.02 -17.20
C LEU A 86 -33.50 -14.47 -16.94
N LEU A 87 -32.74 -15.20 -16.12
CA LEU A 87 -33.07 -16.57 -15.76
C LEU A 87 -34.41 -16.66 -15.02
N ALA A 88 -34.67 -15.77 -14.07
CA ALA A 88 -35.94 -15.71 -13.33
C ALA A 88 -37.13 -15.49 -14.28
N LYS A 89 -37.03 -14.51 -15.20
CA LYS A 89 -38.07 -14.26 -16.22
C LYS A 89 -38.33 -15.47 -17.12
N ASN A 90 -37.26 -16.18 -17.49
CA ASN A 90 -37.40 -17.40 -18.30
C ASN A 90 -38.11 -18.51 -17.50
N MET A 91 -37.78 -18.69 -16.22
CA MET A 91 -38.46 -19.66 -15.36
C MET A 91 -39.94 -19.32 -15.14
N GLU A 92 -40.28 -18.04 -14.96
CA GLU A 92 -41.68 -17.59 -14.90
C GLU A 92 -42.43 -17.89 -16.18
N SER A 93 -41.81 -17.61 -17.34
CA SER A 93 -42.39 -17.90 -18.66
C SER A 93 -42.63 -19.40 -18.86
N ILE A 94 -41.67 -20.25 -18.47
CA ILE A 94 -41.81 -21.71 -18.52
C ILE A 94 -42.94 -22.19 -17.60
N THR A 95 -43.00 -21.67 -16.39
CA THR A 95 -44.03 -22.03 -15.40
C THR A 95 -45.42 -21.66 -15.91
N SER A 96 -45.60 -20.43 -16.40
CA SER A 96 -46.87 -19.98 -16.97
C SER A 96 -47.29 -20.81 -18.19
N PHE A 97 -46.36 -21.13 -19.09
CA PHE A 97 -46.64 -21.99 -20.24
C PHE A 97 -47.02 -23.42 -19.83
N SER A 98 -46.36 -23.98 -18.82
CA SER A 98 -46.71 -25.29 -18.25
C SER A 98 -48.11 -25.30 -17.63
N GLU A 99 -48.50 -24.24 -16.91
CA GLU A 99 -49.85 -24.08 -16.36
C GLU A 99 -50.91 -24.04 -17.46
N GLN A 100 -50.67 -23.27 -18.54
CA GLN A 100 -51.58 -23.20 -19.69
C GLN A 100 -51.78 -24.57 -20.36
N ILE A 101 -50.72 -25.35 -20.54
CA ILE A 101 -50.81 -26.72 -21.05
C ILE A 101 -51.65 -27.59 -20.11
N SER A 102 -51.39 -27.52 -18.79
CA SER A 102 -52.13 -28.29 -17.80
C SER A 102 -53.62 -27.97 -17.81
N CYS A 103 -53.99 -26.68 -17.95
CA CYS A 103 -55.40 -26.27 -18.07
C CYS A 103 -56.04 -26.74 -19.38
N THR A 104 -55.28 -26.85 -20.47
CA THR A 104 -55.81 -27.27 -21.78
C THR A 104 -56.06 -28.77 -21.84
N LEU A 105 -55.32 -29.55 -21.06
CA LEU A 105 -55.41 -31.02 -21.01
C LEU A 105 -56.40 -31.56 -19.95
N GLN A 106 -57.00 -30.68 -19.15
CA GLN A 106 -57.98 -31.00 -18.10
C GLN A 106 -59.41 -30.80 -18.58
#